data_AF-A0A8T6R2K2-F1
#
_entry.id   AF-A0A8T6R2K2-F1
#
_cell.length_a   1.000
_cell.length_b   1.000
_cell.length_c   1.000
_cell.angle_alpha   90.00
_cell.angle_beta   90.00
_cell.angle_gamma   90.00
#
_symmetry.space_group_name_H-M   'P 1'
#
loop_
_entity.id
_entity.type
_entity.pdbx_description
1 polymer ?
#
loop_
_entity_poly.entity_id
_entity_poly.type
_entity_poly.pdbx_seq_one_letter_code
_entity_poly.pdbx_strand_id
1 'polypeptide(L)'
;MAVVVPAVEGRTRREALEALESAGLTVLVTSRPSAEAAGTVLRQSVSDGTPLRPGERVRLVVASPYPKVPKVVGKTKVKGVLALRAAGFRTRVTTRMVPMQKVGRVLRTSAAADTRRRPGTRLTLVVGVPFPEIPAVLTVSRSAAAQRLSAAGFRVRTRTRVVESGTTGRVLSQSPAAGERRRPGSAVTLTVAKVVIPEPPPPPPSNCTDGYSPCLAPASDYDCAGGSGNGPEYATGPIRVTGSDPYDLDADGDGIACENG
;
A
#
# COMPACT_ATOMS: atom_id res chain seq x y z
N MET A 1 -81.96 -5.75 -4.62
CA MET A 1 -81.19 -6.78 -5.36
C MET A 1 -79.75 -6.76 -4.90
N ALA A 2 -79.12 -7.93 -4.78
CA ALA A 2 -77.69 -8.03 -4.54
C ALA A 2 -76.93 -8.01 -5.87
N VAL A 3 -75.72 -7.49 -5.83
CA VAL A 3 -74.75 -7.46 -6.93
C VAL A 3 -73.68 -8.50 -6.62
N VAL A 4 -73.27 -9.28 -7.62
CA VAL A 4 -72.19 -10.25 -7.46
C VAL A 4 -70.84 -9.60 -7.74
N VAL A 5 -69.85 -9.78 -6.87
CA VAL A 5 -68.50 -9.27 -7.10
C VAL A 5 -67.85 -10.01 -8.29
N PRO A 6 -67.44 -9.31 -9.36
CA PRO A 6 -66.71 -9.91 -10.48
C PRO A 6 -65.30 -10.36 -10.08
N ALA A 7 -64.78 -11.37 -10.77
CA ALA A 7 -63.37 -11.77 -10.68
C ALA A 7 -62.48 -10.79 -11.44
N VAL A 8 -61.65 -10.03 -10.72
CA VAL A 8 -60.77 -9.02 -11.31
C VAL A 8 -59.28 -9.18 -11.00
N GLU A 9 -58.89 -10.18 -10.19
CA GLU A 9 -57.47 -10.50 -9.98
C GLU A 9 -56.80 -10.92 -11.30
N GLY A 10 -55.54 -10.49 -11.50
CA GLY A 10 -54.79 -10.70 -12.74
C GLY A 10 -55.19 -9.78 -13.91
N ARG A 11 -56.34 -9.10 -13.85
CA ARG A 11 -56.75 -8.13 -14.88
C ARG A 11 -56.02 -6.80 -14.74
N THR A 12 -56.10 -5.96 -15.77
CA THR A 12 -55.61 -4.59 -15.68
C THR A 12 -56.51 -3.75 -14.77
N ARG A 13 -55.96 -2.70 -14.14
CA ARG A 13 -56.73 -1.73 -13.34
C ARG A 13 -57.93 -1.19 -14.09
N ARG A 14 -57.79 -0.91 -15.39
CA ARG A 14 -58.85 -0.37 -16.23
C ARG A 14 -60.01 -1.36 -16.34
N GLU A 15 -59.72 -2.60 -16.73
CA GLU A 15 -60.73 -3.67 -16.84
C GLU A 15 -61.39 -4.00 -15.51
N ALA A 16 -60.62 -3.97 -14.42
CA ALA A 16 -61.13 -4.23 -13.07
C ALA A 16 -62.09 -3.14 -12.59
N LEU A 17 -61.75 -1.86 -12.82
CA LEU A 17 -62.63 -0.74 -12.50
C LEU A 17 -63.91 -0.82 -13.32
N GLU A 18 -63.78 -1.02 -14.63
CA GLU A 18 -64.92 -1.14 -15.55
C GLU A 18 -65.87 -2.27 -15.13
N ALA A 19 -65.35 -3.45 -14.79
CA ALA A 19 -66.16 -4.58 -14.34
C ALA A 19 -66.88 -4.34 -13.00
N LEU A 20 -66.18 -3.76 -12.01
CA LEU A 20 -66.75 -3.51 -10.69
C LEU A 20 -67.76 -2.36 -10.69
N GLU A 21 -67.49 -1.28 -11.42
CA GLU A 21 -68.38 -0.14 -11.55
C GLU A 21 -69.63 -0.49 -12.36
N SER A 22 -69.49 -1.30 -13.42
CA SER A 22 -70.64 -1.82 -14.19
C SER A 22 -71.53 -2.75 -13.36
N ALA A 23 -70.96 -3.42 -12.35
CA ALA A 23 -71.73 -4.19 -11.39
C ALA A 23 -72.48 -3.28 -10.39
N GLY A 24 -72.15 -1.99 -10.30
CA GLY A 24 -72.74 -1.05 -9.34
C GLY A 24 -72.01 -1.02 -8.00
N LEU A 25 -70.74 -1.43 -7.95
CA LEU A 25 -69.88 -1.39 -6.77
C LEU A 25 -68.96 -0.16 -6.81
N THR A 26 -68.54 0.31 -5.64
CA THR A 26 -67.52 1.37 -5.54
C THR A 26 -66.13 0.76 -5.36
N VAL A 27 -65.10 1.39 -5.93
CA VAL A 27 -63.73 0.83 -5.89
C VAL A 27 -62.77 1.77 -5.19
N LEU A 28 -61.98 1.24 -4.27
CA LEU A 28 -60.84 1.94 -3.69
C LEU A 28 -59.54 1.23 -4.10
N VAL A 29 -58.71 1.91 -4.88
CA VAL A 29 -57.46 1.36 -5.40
C VAL A 29 -56.28 1.81 -4.55
N THR A 30 -55.50 0.84 -4.07
CA THR A 30 -54.18 1.04 -3.46
C THR A 30 -53.12 0.37 -4.33
N SER A 31 -51.87 0.79 -4.24
CA SER A 31 -50.78 0.20 -5.02
C SER A 31 -49.69 -0.40 -4.14
N ARG A 32 -49.06 -1.46 -4.63
CA ARG A 32 -47.94 -2.12 -3.95
C ARG A 32 -46.84 -2.46 -4.96
N PRO A 33 -45.55 -2.25 -4.63
CA PRO A 33 -44.47 -2.64 -5.53
C PRO A 33 -44.49 -4.14 -5.83
N SER A 34 -44.47 -4.52 -7.11
CA SER A 34 -44.55 -5.91 -7.57
C SER A 34 -43.66 -6.16 -8.79
N ALA A 35 -43.41 -7.44 -9.10
CA ALA A 35 -42.79 -7.89 -10.35
C ALA A 35 -43.80 -7.95 -11.52
N GLU A 36 -45.09 -8.03 -11.21
CA GLU A 36 -46.17 -7.99 -12.20
C GLU A 36 -46.16 -6.70 -13.03
N ALA A 37 -46.78 -6.75 -14.20
CA ALA A 37 -46.98 -5.58 -15.03
C ALA A 37 -47.67 -4.46 -14.25
N ALA A 38 -47.22 -3.22 -14.48
CA ALA A 38 -47.77 -2.07 -13.76
C ALA A 38 -49.27 -1.92 -14.05
N GLY A 39 -50.06 -1.80 -12.99
CA GLY A 39 -51.51 -1.71 -13.09
C GLY A 39 -52.26 -3.05 -13.02
N THR A 40 -51.58 -4.19 -13.00
CA THR A 40 -52.24 -5.50 -12.78
C THR A 40 -52.84 -5.58 -11.37
N VAL A 41 -54.07 -6.08 -11.24
CA VAL A 41 -54.69 -6.33 -9.93
C VAL A 41 -54.03 -7.54 -9.28
N LEU A 42 -53.41 -7.30 -8.11
CA LEU A 42 -52.73 -8.33 -7.32
C LEU A 42 -53.67 -8.99 -6.31
N ARG A 43 -54.69 -8.25 -5.86
CA ARG A 43 -55.63 -8.71 -4.84
C ARG A 43 -56.90 -7.88 -4.84
N GLN A 44 -58.04 -8.53 -4.66
CA GLN A 44 -59.30 -7.90 -4.27
C GLN A 44 -59.66 -8.22 -2.82
N SER A 45 -60.33 -7.30 -2.12
CA SER A 45 -60.66 -7.48 -0.69
C SER A 45 -61.85 -8.40 -0.44
N VAL A 46 -62.74 -8.52 -1.42
CA VAL A 46 -63.93 -9.37 -1.38
C VAL A 46 -63.77 -10.40 -2.48
N SER A 47 -63.91 -11.69 -2.17
CA SER A 47 -63.79 -12.77 -3.15
C SER A 47 -64.83 -12.64 -4.24
N ASP A 48 -64.49 -13.06 -5.45
CA ASP A 48 -65.43 -13.12 -6.56
C ASP A 48 -66.63 -14.03 -6.22
N GLY A 49 -67.77 -13.76 -6.85
CA GLY A 49 -69.01 -14.48 -6.56
C GLY A 49 -69.74 -14.03 -5.28
N THR A 50 -69.10 -13.25 -4.40
CA THR A 50 -69.73 -12.76 -3.17
C THR A 50 -70.88 -11.79 -3.48
N PRO A 51 -72.07 -11.95 -2.90
CA PRO A 51 -73.16 -10.98 -3.07
C PRO A 51 -72.96 -9.77 -2.15
N LEU A 52 -72.98 -8.56 -2.72
CA LEU A 52 -72.92 -7.29 -2.00
C LEU A 52 -74.14 -6.41 -2.33
N ARG A 53 -74.40 -5.37 -1.53
CA ARG A 53 -75.38 -4.35 -1.91
C ARG A 53 -74.79 -3.40 -2.96
N PRO A 54 -75.61 -2.84 -3.86
CA PRO A 54 -75.19 -1.74 -4.72
C PRO A 54 -74.54 -0.60 -3.91
N GLY A 55 -73.46 -0.05 -4.43
CA GLY A 55 -72.67 1.01 -3.79
C GLY A 55 -71.62 0.51 -2.78
N GLU A 56 -71.64 -0.77 -2.39
CA GLU A 56 -70.63 -1.32 -1.48
C GLU A 56 -69.22 -1.28 -2.09
N ARG A 57 -68.22 -1.20 -1.21
CA ARG A 57 -66.85 -0.88 -1.59
C ARG A 57 -65.98 -2.13 -1.68
N VAL A 58 -65.34 -2.33 -2.83
CA VAL A 58 -64.27 -3.31 -3.02
C VAL A 58 -62.92 -2.61 -3.06
N ARG A 59 -61.97 -3.04 -2.21
CA ARG A 59 -60.59 -2.56 -2.23
C ARG A 59 -59.75 -3.41 -3.17
N LEU A 60 -59.04 -2.75 -4.09
CA LEU A 60 -58.07 -3.39 -4.95
C LEU A 60 -56.65 -3.02 -4.55
N VAL A 61 -55.74 -3.99 -4.60
CA VAL A 61 -54.30 -3.78 -4.54
C VAL A 61 -53.74 -4.00 -5.93
N VAL A 62 -53.23 -2.96 -6.58
CA VAL A 62 -52.63 -3.05 -7.92
C VAL A 62 -51.10 -3.04 -7.86
N ALA A 63 -50.48 -3.68 -8.84
CA ALA A 63 -49.05 -3.68 -9.04
C ALA A 63 -48.56 -2.28 -9.40
N SER A 64 -47.57 -1.81 -8.64
CA SER A 64 -46.75 -0.67 -9.03
C SER A 64 -45.33 -1.15 -9.34
N PRO A 65 -44.59 -0.44 -10.21
CA PRO A 65 -43.21 -0.78 -10.48
C PRO A 65 -42.33 -0.73 -9.22
N TYR A 66 -41.37 -1.63 -9.11
CA TYR A 66 -40.31 -1.53 -8.10
C TYR A 66 -39.56 -0.17 -8.15
N PRO A 67 -39.08 0.33 -6.99
CA PRO A 67 -38.34 1.59 -6.93
C PRO A 67 -37.07 1.52 -7.79
N LYS A 68 -36.69 2.67 -8.36
CA LYS A 68 -35.45 2.81 -9.12
C LYS A 68 -34.28 3.05 -8.18
N VAL A 69 -33.11 2.51 -8.53
CA VAL A 69 -31.85 2.81 -7.86
C VAL A 69 -31.44 4.25 -8.19
N PRO A 70 -31.39 5.18 -7.22
CA PRO A 70 -30.98 6.55 -7.49
C PRO A 70 -29.52 6.67 -7.94
N LYS A 71 -29.23 7.68 -8.76
CA LYS A 71 -27.87 8.03 -9.16
C LYS A 71 -27.07 8.59 -7.97
N VAL A 72 -26.19 7.76 -7.41
CA VAL A 72 -25.37 8.11 -6.24
C VAL A 72 -23.87 8.11 -6.51
N VAL A 73 -23.42 7.62 -7.66
CA VAL A 73 -22.01 7.70 -8.07
C VAL A 73 -21.56 9.16 -8.11
N GLY A 74 -20.38 9.44 -7.55
CA GLY A 74 -19.83 10.79 -7.42
C GLY A 74 -20.32 11.56 -6.19
N LYS A 75 -21.42 11.15 -5.54
CA LYS A 75 -21.89 11.76 -4.28
C LYS A 75 -21.00 11.33 -3.10
N THR A 76 -21.09 12.03 -1.98
CA THR A 76 -20.43 11.63 -0.72
C THR A 76 -21.05 10.34 -0.19
N LYS A 77 -20.29 9.59 0.63
CA LYS A 77 -20.80 8.40 1.35
C LYS A 77 -22.15 8.67 2.02
N VAL A 78 -22.25 9.75 2.78
CA VAL A 78 -23.46 10.11 3.53
C VAL A 78 -24.64 10.37 2.58
N LYS A 79 -24.47 11.25 1.58
CA LYS A 79 -25.52 11.56 0.60
C LYS A 79 -25.94 10.32 -0.21
N GLY A 80 -25.00 9.45 -0.55
CA GLY A 80 -25.29 8.20 -1.27
C GLY A 80 -26.09 7.20 -0.43
N VAL A 81 -25.71 7.00 0.84
CA VAL A 81 -26.43 6.10 1.76
C VAL A 81 -27.83 6.61 2.03
N LEU A 82 -27.99 7.91 2.29
CA LEU A 82 -29.30 8.52 2.54
C LEU A 82 -30.23 8.37 1.32
N ALA A 83 -29.73 8.67 0.11
CA ALA A 83 -30.53 8.55 -1.10
C ALA A 83 -31.02 7.10 -1.35
N LEU A 84 -30.16 6.10 -1.14
CA LEU A 84 -30.55 4.70 -1.31
C LEU A 84 -31.56 4.24 -0.25
N ARG A 85 -31.38 4.67 1.02
CA ARG A 85 -32.33 4.36 2.09
C ARG A 85 -33.69 5.01 1.87
N ALA A 86 -33.71 6.27 1.44
CA ALA A 86 -34.94 6.98 1.11
C ALA A 86 -35.70 6.32 -0.05
N ALA A 87 -35.00 5.71 -1.01
CA ALA A 87 -35.59 4.91 -2.08
C ALA A 87 -36.05 3.49 -1.63
N GLY A 88 -35.96 3.17 -0.34
CA GLY A 88 -36.39 1.90 0.22
C GLY A 88 -35.36 0.77 0.13
N PHE A 89 -34.09 1.07 -0.17
CA PHE A 89 -33.03 0.05 -0.23
C PHE A 89 -32.24 -0.06 1.08
N ARG A 90 -31.74 -1.26 1.36
CA ARG A 90 -30.73 -1.47 2.40
C ARG A 90 -29.34 -1.21 1.81
N THR A 91 -28.41 -0.74 2.64
CA THR A 91 -27.06 -0.35 2.17
C THR A 91 -25.97 -1.13 2.89
N ARG A 92 -24.97 -1.61 2.15
CA ARG A 92 -23.66 -2.06 2.69
C ARG A 92 -22.58 -1.16 2.10
N VAL A 93 -21.63 -0.70 2.90
CA VAL A 93 -20.52 0.13 2.41
C VAL A 93 -19.25 -0.70 2.41
N THR A 94 -18.52 -0.68 1.29
CA THR A 94 -17.15 -1.18 1.17
C THR A 94 -16.24 -0.07 0.67
N THR A 95 -14.94 -0.22 0.87
CA THR A 95 -13.97 0.82 0.52
C THR A 95 -13.06 0.37 -0.61
N ARG A 96 -12.51 1.34 -1.35
CA ARG A 96 -11.46 1.12 -2.34
C ARG A 96 -10.46 2.25 -2.27
N MET A 97 -9.18 1.91 -2.22
CA MET A 97 -8.10 2.89 -2.24
C MET A 97 -8.06 3.65 -3.58
N VAL A 98 -7.98 4.97 -3.52
CA VAL A 98 -8.04 5.89 -4.66
C VAL A 98 -7.15 7.13 -4.45
N PRO A 99 -6.86 7.90 -5.52
CA PRO A 99 -6.26 9.22 -5.38
C PRO A 99 -7.12 10.17 -4.54
N MET A 100 -6.51 11.18 -3.91
CA MET A 100 -7.17 12.09 -2.98
C MET A 100 -8.44 12.75 -3.53
N GLN A 101 -8.47 13.07 -4.82
CA GLN A 101 -9.61 13.72 -5.48
C GLN A 101 -10.90 12.87 -5.45
N LYS A 102 -10.79 11.56 -5.24
CA LYS A 102 -11.92 10.60 -5.21
C LYS A 102 -12.26 10.11 -3.81
N VAL A 103 -11.55 10.57 -2.77
CA VAL A 103 -11.77 10.15 -1.39
C VAL A 103 -13.14 10.61 -0.89
N GLY A 104 -13.80 9.77 -0.09
CA GLY A 104 -15.11 10.03 0.48
C GLY A 104 -16.29 9.98 -0.51
N ARG A 105 -16.01 9.81 -1.80
CA ARG A 105 -17.02 9.72 -2.86
C ARG A 105 -17.38 8.28 -3.19
N VAL A 106 -18.64 8.07 -3.57
CA VAL A 106 -19.13 6.80 -4.10
C VAL A 106 -18.55 6.60 -5.49
N LEU A 107 -17.81 5.50 -5.67
CA LEU A 107 -17.18 5.13 -6.92
C LEU A 107 -18.12 4.30 -7.80
N ARG A 108 -18.89 3.41 -7.17
CA ARG A 108 -19.87 2.53 -7.82
C ARG A 108 -20.86 1.95 -6.82
N THR A 109 -21.94 1.41 -7.34
CA THR A 109 -22.94 0.61 -6.61
C THR A 109 -23.06 -0.77 -7.26
N SER A 110 -23.53 -1.77 -6.50
CA SER A 110 -23.74 -3.14 -7.01
C SER A 110 -24.85 -3.24 -8.06
N ALA A 111 -25.75 -2.25 -8.12
CA ALA A 111 -26.74 -2.10 -9.18
C ALA A 111 -26.54 -0.75 -9.87
N ALA A 112 -26.72 -0.70 -11.18
CA ALA A 112 -26.64 0.53 -11.96
C ALA A 112 -27.78 1.49 -11.58
N ALA A 113 -27.54 2.78 -11.74
CA ALA A 113 -28.58 3.80 -11.56
C ALA A 113 -29.77 3.53 -12.49
N ASP A 114 -30.95 3.99 -12.07
CA ASP A 114 -32.23 3.91 -12.78
C ASP A 114 -32.78 2.49 -13.02
N THR A 115 -32.02 1.46 -12.69
CA THR A 115 -32.52 0.07 -12.65
C THR A 115 -33.53 -0.10 -11.52
N ARG A 116 -34.56 -0.91 -11.75
CA ARG A 116 -35.57 -1.22 -10.74
C ARG A 116 -35.13 -2.40 -9.88
N ARG A 117 -35.31 -2.30 -8.57
CA ARG A 117 -34.97 -3.36 -7.61
C ARG A 117 -36.05 -3.48 -6.55
N ARG A 118 -36.27 -4.71 -6.08
CA ARG A 118 -37.27 -4.98 -5.06
C ARG A 118 -37.01 -4.12 -3.80
N PRO A 119 -38.04 -3.54 -3.16
CA PRO A 119 -37.85 -2.84 -1.90
C PRO A 119 -37.12 -3.71 -0.87
N GLY A 120 -36.25 -3.10 -0.07
CA GLY A 120 -35.42 -3.79 0.93
C GLY A 120 -34.18 -4.49 0.37
N THR A 121 -34.00 -4.54 -0.96
CA THR A 121 -32.78 -5.09 -1.59
C THR A 121 -31.54 -4.43 -0.98
N ARG A 122 -30.54 -5.24 -0.61
CA ARG A 122 -29.26 -4.75 -0.10
C ARG A 122 -28.33 -4.38 -1.26
N LEU A 123 -28.01 -3.10 -1.36
CA LEU A 123 -27.08 -2.56 -2.36
C LEU A 123 -25.72 -2.28 -1.70
N THR A 124 -24.64 -2.68 -2.38
CA THR A 124 -23.27 -2.39 -1.93
C THR A 124 -22.78 -1.10 -2.58
N LEU A 125 -22.38 -0.12 -1.77
CA LEU A 125 -21.72 1.11 -2.22
C LEU A 125 -20.22 0.96 -2.01
N VAL A 126 -19.42 1.19 -3.06
CA VAL A 126 -17.97 1.25 -2.97
C VAL A 126 -17.55 2.71 -2.84
N VAL A 127 -16.92 3.07 -1.72
CA VAL A 127 -16.49 4.43 -1.41
C VAL A 127 -14.97 4.55 -1.50
N GLY A 128 -14.49 5.67 -2.04
CA GLY A 128 -13.06 5.97 -2.11
C GLY A 128 -12.45 6.23 -0.73
N VAL A 129 -11.35 5.56 -0.42
CA VAL A 129 -10.45 5.87 0.70
C VAL A 129 -9.07 6.23 0.16
N PRO A 130 -8.26 7.04 0.86
CA PRO A 130 -6.96 7.43 0.32
C PRO A 130 -6.02 6.24 0.19
N PHE A 131 -5.01 6.36 -0.68
CA PHE A 131 -3.88 5.46 -0.68
C PHE A 131 -3.12 5.46 0.66
N PRO A 132 -2.41 4.38 1.02
CA PRO A 132 -1.60 4.33 2.24
C PRO A 132 -0.49 5.39 2.18
N GLU A 133 -0.10 5.86 3.35
CA GLU A 133 1.06 6.73 3.54
C GLU A 133 2.31 5.87 3.67
N ILE A 134 3.42 6.35 3.11
CA ILE A 134 4.72 5.71 3.26
C ILE A 134 5.20 5.89 4.71
N PRO A 135 5.45 4.81 5.48
CA PRO A 135 6.01 4.91 6.82
C PRO A 135 7.39 5.56 6.85
N ALA A 136 7.70 6.22 7.98
CA ALA A 136 9.05 6.69 8.25
C ALA A 136 9.96 5.52 8.66
N VAL A 137 11.06 5.36 7.94
CA VAL A 137 12.05 4.30 8.15
C VAL A 137 13.49 4.83 8.15
N LEU A 138 13.69 6.12 8.37
CA LEU A 138 15.03 6.67 8.60
C LEU A 138 15.63 6.08 9.88
N THR A 139 16.95 5.89 9.90
CA THR A 139 17.76 5.41 11.04
C THR A 139 17.51 3.98 11.53
N VAL A 140 16.42 3.33 11.11
CA VAL A 140 16.14 1.92 11.45
C VAL A 140 16.95 0.97 10.55
N SER A 141 17.03 -0.30 10.95
CA SER A 141 17.70 -1.32 10.15
C SER A 141 16.95 -1.58 8.83
N ARG A 142 17.68 -2.00 7.79
CA ARG A 142 17.09 -2.40 6.51
C ARG A 142 15.95 -3.42 6.68
N SER A 143 16.11 -4.41 7.56
CA SER A 143 15.11 -5.45 7.80
C SER A 143 13.84 -4.88 8.42
N ALA A 144 13.95 -4.06 9.46
CA ALA A 144 12.82 -3.40 10.10
C ALA A 144 12.12 -2.42 9.13
N ALA A 145 12.89 -1.67 8.34
CA ALA A 145 12.36 -0.80 7.29
C ALA A 145 11.57 -1.61 6.26
N ALA A 146 12.12 -2.74 5.81
CA ALA A 146 11.46 -3.62 4.85
C ALA A 146 10.14 -4.17 5.36
N GLN A 147 10.09 -4.62 6.62
CA GLN A 147 8.87 -5.10 7.27
C GLN A 147 7.81 -4.00 7.41
N ARG A 148 8.19 -2.80 7.85
CA ARG A 148 7.25 -1.67 7.99
C ARG A 148 6.65 -1.27 6.65
N LEU A 149 7.48 -1.17 5.61
CA LEU A 149 7.05 -0.79 4.27
C LEU A 149 6.17 -1.88 3.63
N SER A 150 6.54 -3.15 3.77
CA SER A 150 5.75 -4.27 3.23
C SER A 150 4.41 -4.42 3.94
N ALA A 151 4.35 -4.22 5.26
CA ALA A 151 3.11 -4.20 6.04
C ALA A 151 2.18 -3.07 5.60
N ALA A 152 2.73 -1.91 5.22
CA ALA A 152 1.99 -0.81 4.62
C ALA A 152 1.62 -1.04 3.13
N GLY A 153 2.01 -2.19 2.57
CA GLY A 153 1.70 -2.60 1.20
C GLY A 153 2.65 -2.05 0.15
N PHE A 154 3.84 -1.58 0.51
CA PHE A 154 4.85 -1.09 -0.43
C PHE A 154 5.92 -2.14 -0.73
N ARG A 155 6.49 -2.05 -1.94
CA ARG A 155 7.66 -2.85 -2.31
C ARG A 155 8.93 -2.10 -1.89
N VAL A 156 9.96 -2.82 -1.48
CA VAL A 156 11.23 -2.19 -1.05
C VAL A 156 12.32 -2.45 -2.06
N ARG A 157 13.02 -1.38 -2.44
CA ARG A 157 14.28 -1.42 -3.19
C ARG A 157 15.39 -0.92 -2.29
N THR A 158 16.59 -1.45 -2.43
CA THR A 158 17.72 -1.04 -1.59
C THR A 158 18.91 -0.66 -2.47
N ARG A 159 19.56 0.44 -2.10
CA ARG A 159 20.86 0.88 -2.58
C ARG A 159 21.79 0.96 -1.38
N THR A 160 23.06 0.64 -1.56
CA THR A 160 24.08 0.83 -0.52
C THR A 160 24.86 2.10 -0.79
N ARG A 161 25.18 2.85 0.26
CA ARG A 161 26.10 3.99 0.22
C ARG A 161 27.23 3.71 1.19
N VAL A 162 28.46 3.78 0.69
CA VAL A 162 29.65 3.65 1.51
C VAL A 162 29.79 4.90 2.38
N VAL A 163 30.08 4.70 3.67
CA VAL A 163 30.29 5.77 4.66
C VAL A 163 31.51 5.43 5.51
N GLU A 164 32.23 6.45 5.97
CA GLU A 164 33.46 6.31 6.77
C GLU A 164 33.18 6.00 8.24
N SER A 165 31.96 6.30 8.72
CA SER A 165 31.54 6.09 10.09
C SER A 165 30.04 5.76 10.19
N GLY A 166 29.60 5.25 11.35
CA GLY A 166 28.20 4.92 11.64
C GLY A 166 27.95 3.42 11.76
N THR A 167 26.70 2.99 11.52
CA THR A 167 26.31 1.57 11.60
C THR A 167 25.94 1.03 10.23
N THR A 168 26.64 -0.01 9.77
CA THR A 168 26.26 -0.75 8.55
C THR A 168 24.84 -1.29 8.67
N GLY A 169 24.08 -1.22 7.59
CA GLY A 169 22.72 -1.77 7.54
C GLY A 169 21.61 -0.83 8.01
N ARG A 170 21.95 0.39 8.48
CA ARG A 170 20.96 1.44 8.79
C ARG A 170 20.52 2.22 7.55
N VAL A 171 19.24 2.58 7.50
CA VAL A 171 18.67 3.41 6.44
C VAL A 171 19.10 4.87 6.63
N LEU A 172 19.81 5.39 5.63
CA LEU A 172 20.24 6.79 5.56
C LEU A 172 19.19 7.68 4.92
N SER A 173 18.49 7.17 3.89
CA SER A 173 17.44 7.92 3.21
C SER A 173 16.38 6.98 2.63
N GLN A 174 15.17 7.50 2.45
CA GLN A 174 14.08 6.83 1.74
C GLN A 174 13.52 7.72 0.63
N SER A 175 13.08 7.12 -0.48
CA SER A 175 12.36 7.82 -1.54
C SER A 175 11.28 6.92 -2.15
N PRO A 176 10.02 7.36 -2.27
CA PRO A 176 9.49 8.67 -1.87
C PRO A 176 9.53 8.93 -0.35
N ALA A 177 9.31 10.18 0.05
CA ALA A 177 9.44 10.61 1.44
C ALA A 177 8.36 9.98 2.33
N ALA A 178 8.61 9.94 3.63
CA ALA A 178 7.63 9.48 4.61
C ALA A 178 6.39 10.40 4.60
N GLY A 179 5.21 9.84 4.90
CA GLY A 179 3.93 10.54 4.86
C GLY A 179 3.35 10.73 3.46
N GLU A 180 4.15 10.61 2.41
CA GLU A 180 3.64 10.65 1.04
C GLU A 180 2.70 9.48 0.77
N ARG A 181 1.60 9.75 0.07
CA ARG A 181 0.63 8.72 -0.31
C ARG A 181 0.99 8.13 -1.67
N ARG A 182 1.09 6.81 -1.75
CA ARG A 182 1.39 6.08 -2.98
C ARG A 182 0.50 4.86 -3.12
N ARG A 183 0.24 4.47 -4.37
CA ARG A 183 -0.56 3.28 -4.67
C ARG A 183 0.06 2.06 -3.97
N PRO A 184 -0.77 1.16 -3.39
CA PRO A 184 -0.27 -0.12 -2.92
C PRO A 184 0.55 -0.83 -4.00
N GLY A 185 1.65 -1.44 -3.61
CA GLY A 185 2.63 -2.08 -4.49
C GLY A 185 3.68 -1.14 -5.08
N SER A 186 3.59 0.18 -4.88
CA SER A 186 4.63 1.12 -5.30
C SER A 186 5.95 0.82 -4.60
N ALA A 187 7.07 1.04 -5.29
CA ALA A 187 8.39 0.83 -4.72
C ALA A 187 8.87 2.04 -3.90
N VAL A 188 9.43 1.78 -2.72
CA VAL A 188 10.19 2.73 -1.91
C VAL A 188 11.65 2.30 -1.92
N THR A 189 12.53 3.20 -2.36
CA THR A 189 13.97 2.97 -2.44
C THR A 189 14.62 3.47 -1.15
N LEU A 190 15.37 2.58 -0.50
CA LEU A 190 16.15 2.86 0.68
C LEU A 190 17.62 2.96 0.32
N THR A 191 18.29 4.01 0.78
CA THR A 191 19.76 4.06 0.80
C THR A 191 20.22 3.59 2.16
N VAL A 192 21.08 2.58 2.19
CA VAL A 192 21.54 1.92 3.41
C VAL A 192 23.04 2.10 3.57
N ALA A 193 23.50 2.41 4.77
CA ALA A 193 24.91 2.57 5.07
C ALA A 193 25.67 1.25 4.92
N LYS A 194 26.81 1.29 4.24
CA LYS A 194 27.86 0.27 4.26
C LYS A 194 29.11 0.94 4.82
N VAL A 195 29.45 0.68 6.07
CA VAL A 195 30.67 1.22 6.67
C VAL A 195 31.85 0.45 6.12
N VAL A 196 32.86 1.16 5.61
CA VAL A 196 34.17 0.60 5.32
C VAL A 196 35.13 1.14 6.37
N ILE A 197 35.77 0.24 7.10
CA ILE A 197 36.88 0.62 7.99
C ILE A 197 38.13 0.54 7.11
N PRO A 198 38.92 1.61 6.95
CA PRO A 198 40.18 1.52 6.22
C PRO A 198 41.03 0.43 6.86
N GLU A 199 41.64 -0.41 6.03
CA GLU A 199 42.58 -1.42 6.50
C GLU A 199 43.71 -0.70 7.25
N PRO A 200 44.12 -1.18 8.44
CA PRO A 200 45.29 -0.63 9.10
C PRO A 200 46.48 -0.69 8.12
N PRO A 201 47.40 0.29 8.14
CA PRO A 201 48.59 0.24 7.29
C PRO A 201 49.30 -1.10 7.50
N PRO A 202 49.90 -1.69 6.45
CA PRO A 202 50.61 -2.95 6.58
C PRO A 202 51.63 -2.84 7.73
N PRO A 203 51.79 -3.89 8.55
CA PRO A 203 52.86 -3.89 9.54
C PRO A 203 54.20 -3.63 8.82
N PRO A 204 55.15 -2.93 9.45
CA PRO A 204 56.50 -2.83 8.90
C PRO A 204 57.03 -4.24 8.61
N PRO A 205 57.83 -4.44 7.55
CA PRO A 205 58.32 -5.76 7.19
C PRO A 205 59.04 -6.41 8.39
N SER A 206 58.61 -7.61 8.78
CA SER A 206 59.11 -8.34 9.96
C SER A 206 60.47 -9.04 9.73
N ASN A 207 61.17 -8.67 8.66
CA ASN A 207 62.46 -9.22 8.29
C ASN A 207 63.45 -8.06 8.30
N CYS A 208 63.64 -7.44 9.46
CA CYS A 208 64.62 -6.39 9.65
C CYS A 208 65.53 -6.80 10.80
N THR A 209 66.83 -6.50 10.66
CA THR A 209 67.73 -6.44 11.80
C THR A 209 67.51 -5.09 12.48
N ASP A 210 67.03 -5.10 13.72
CA ASP A 210 66.89 -3.90 14.54
C ASP A 210 68.25 -3.19 14.66
N GLY A 211 68.26 -1.86 14.52
CA GLY A 211 69.50 -1.08 14.61
C GLY A 211 69.73 -0.10 13.47
N TYR A 212 69.05 -0.24 12.32
CA TYR A 212 69.32 0.59 11.12
C TYR A 212 68.05 1.22 10.53
N SER A 213 68.20 2.39 9.90
CA SER A 213 67.13 3.12 9.19
C SER A 213 67.66 3.73 7.87
N PRO A 214 67.18 3.30 6.69
CA PRO A 214 66.16 2.27 6.46
C PRO A 214 66.61 0.90 6.99
N CYS A 215 65.64 0.04 7.33
CA CYS A 215 65.97 -1.25 7.94
C CYS A 215 66.75 -2.14 6.95
N LEU A 216 67.77 -2.85 7.45
CA LEU A 216 68.50 -3.87 6.70
C LEU A 216 67.81 -5.23 6.89
N ALA A 217 67.78 -6.05 5.84
CA ALA A 217 67.28 -7.42 5.95
C ALA A 217 68.20 -8.26 6.86
N PRO A 218 67.76 -9.39 7.42
CA PRO A 218 68.65 -10.23 8.22
C PRO A 218 69.67 -10.91 7.30
N ALA A 219 70.94 -10.56 7.48
CA ALA A 219 72.09 -11.24 6.88
C ALA A 219 73.02 -11.77 7.98
N SER A 220 73.94 -12.67 7.61
CA SER A 220 75.01 -13.09 8.51
C SER A 220 76.03 -11.97 8.73
N ASP A 221 76.18 -11.06 7.77
CA ASP A 221 77.13 -9.96 7.76
C ASP A 221 76.72 -8.93 6.68
N TYR A 222 77.02 -7.65 6.91
CA TYR A 222 76.84 -6.56 5.94
C TYR A 222 78.13 -5.76 5.85
N ASP A 223 78.48 -5.35 4.64
CA ASP A 223 79.55 -4.38 4.40
C ASP A 223 79.03 -3.11 3.74
N CYS A 224 79.74 -2.00 3.91
CA CYS A 224 79.44 -0.80 3.14
C CYS A 224 79.80 -1.00 1.66
N ALA A 225 78.85 -0.74 0.78
CA ALA A 225 79.06 -0.78 -0.67
C ALA A 225 80.20 0.18 -1.06
N GLY A 226 81.22 -0.33 -1.74
CA GLY A 226 82.44 0.42 -2.11
C GLY A 226 83.63 0.23 -1.16
N GLY A 227 83.42 -0.42 -0.01
CA GLY A 227 84.47 -0.79 0.94
C GLY A 227 85.27 -2.04 0.57
N SER A 228 86.25 -2.39 1.41
CA SER A 228 87.14 -3.57 1.25
C SER A 228 86.60 -4.85 1.90
N GLY A 229 85.33 -4.87 2.27
CA GLY A 229 84.69 -5.97 2.98
C GLY A 229 84.49 -7.23 2.13
N ASN A 230 84.21 -8.35 2.79
CA ASN A 230 84.05 -9.68 2.20
C ASN A 230 82.71 -10.37 2.56
N GLY A 231 81.81 -9.63 3.18
CA GLY A 231 80.48 -10.01 3.58
C GLY A 231 79.58 -10.35 2.38
N PRO A 232 78.55 -11.19 2.59
CA PRO A 232 77.67 -11.67 1.54
C PRO A 232 76.67 -10.60 1.05
N GLU A 233 76.43 -9.55 1.83
CA GLU A 233 75.50 -8.47 1.52
C GLU A 233 76.19 -7.11 1.68
N TYR A 234 75.83 -6.14 0.82
CA TYR A 234 76.40 -4.80 0.85
C TYR A 234 75.31 -3.75 1.05
N ALA A 235 75.50 -2.89 2.04
CA ALA A 235 74.61 -1.79 2.38
C ALA A 235 75.10 -0.49 1.71
N THR A 236 74.23 0.18 0.95
CA THR A 236 74.55 1.49 0.36
C THR A 236 74.13 2.60 1.32
N GLY A 237 75.11 3.32 1.86
CA GLY A 237 74.88 4.42 2.79
C GLY A 237 74.49 5.74 2.11
N PRO A 238 74.21 6.79 2.91
CA PRO A 238 74.28 6.79 4.38
C PRO A 238 73.07 6.08 5.03
N ILE A 239 73.32 5.24 6.04
CA ILE A 239 72.29 4.52 6.81
C ILE A 239 72.35 5.00 8.26
N ARG A 240 71.21 5.38 8.84
CA ARG A 240 71.19 5.82 10.23
C ARG A 240 71.21 4.61 11.17
N VAL A 241 72.14 4.60 12.12
CA VAL A 241 72.14 3.66 13.24
C VAL A 241 71.20 4.19 14.33
N THR A 242 70.18 3.40 14.67
CA THR A 242 69.05 3.76 15.55
C THR A 242 69.00 2.94 16.84
N GLY A 243 69.92 1.98 17.01
CA GLY A 243 69.98 1.07 18.15
C GLY A 243 71.38 0.44 18.27
N SER A 244 71.44 -0.88 18.43
CA SER A 244 72.70 -1.63 18.31
C SER A 244 73.20 -1.62 16.85
N ASP A 245 74.52 -1.67 16.67
CA ASP A 245 75.18 -1.85 15.37
C ASP A 245 75.67 -3.31 15.22
N PRO A 246 74.78 -4.30 14.98
CA PRO A 246 75.17 -5.71 14.98
C PRO A 246 76.05 -6.13 13.79
N TYR A 247 76.15 -5.29 12.76
CA TYR A 247 77.00 -5.51 11.57
C TYR A 247 78.21 -4.57 11.55
N ASP A 248 78.47 -3.83 12.63
CA ASP A 248 79.61 -2.91 12.77
C ASP A 248 79.78 -1.94 11.55
N LEU A 249 78.66 -1.44 11.01
CA LEU A 249 78.64 -0.56 9.83
C LEU A 249 78.95 0.92 10.16
N ASP A 250 78.88 1.30 11.43
CA ASP A 250 79.18 2.63 11.99
C ASP A 250 80.42 2.53 12.88
N ALA A 251 81.58 2.34 12.24
CA ALA A 251 82.84 2.08 12.93
C ALA A 251 83.34 3.27 13.79
N ASP A 252 82.95 4.50 13.45
CA ASP A 252 83.29 5.71 14.20
C ASP A 252 82.23 6.12 15.24
N GLY A 253 81.05 5.49 15.21
CA GLY A 253 80.03 5.58 16.26
C GLY A 253 79.30 6.91 16.27
N ASP A 254 79.20 7.57 15.12
CA ASP A 254 78.58 8.90 14.97
C ASP A 254 77.06 8.83 14.72
N GLY A 255 76.54 7.60 14.54
CA GLY A 255 75.15 7.28 14.25
C GLY A 255 74.83 7.17 12.76
N ILE A 256 75.82 7.23 11.86
CA ILE A 256 75.68 7.18 10.41
C ILE A 256 76.64 6.13 9.82
N ALA A 257 76.09 4.95 9.53
CA ALA A 257 76.79 3.89 8.81
C ALA A 257 77.00 4.22 7.32
N CYS A 258 78.11 3.71 6.77
CA CYS A 258 78.44 3.74 5.33
C CYS A 258 78.44 5.13 4.68
N GLU A 259 78.95 6.14 5.37
CA GLU A 259 79.07 7.51 4.86
C GLU A 259 80.04 7.67 3.68
N ASN A 260 81.08 6.82 3.58
CA ASN A 260 82.18 6.93 2.61
C ASN A 260 82.21 5.78 1.57
N GLY A 261 81.04 5.41 1.03
CA GLY A 261 80.94 4.40 -0.04
C GLY A 261 81.68 4.77 -1.33
#